data_AF-A0A7W0LX99-F1
#
_entry.id   AF-A0A7W0LX99-F1
#
_cell.length_a   1.000
_cell.length_b   1.000
_cell.length_c   1.000
_cell.angle_alpha   90.00
_cell.angle_beta   90.00
_cell.angle_gamma   90.00
#
_symmetry.space_group_name_H-M   'P 1'
#
loop_
_entity.id
_entity.type
_entity.pdbx_description
1 polymer ?
#
loop_
_entity_poly.entity_id
_entity_poly.type
_entity_poly.pdbx_seq_one_letter_code
_entity_poly.pdbx_strand_id
1 'polypeptide(L)'
;MVYRGWVRYCAFGGTFNELAAGASDDARDEVEQRTPNFMTWQDWFWPVHCRDGCVYLGSPPRGELRKYPDARESIAQELRSIGWAEQDISDMIDGLDPSGHAVGYLFRCFHCGTHVAVWDAD
;
A
#
# COMPACT_ATOMS: atom_id res chain seq x y z
N MET A 1 1.67 -15.22 -25.90
CA MET A 1 1.45 -14.31 -24.76
C MET A 1 2.37 -13.13 -24.97
N VAL A 2 1.83 -11.98 -25.38
CA VAL A 2 2.64 -10.81 -25.71
C VAL A 2 2.95 -10.09 -24.40
N TYR A 3 4.20 -10.16 -23.96
CA TYR A 3 4.75 -9.24 -22.96
C TYR A 3 4.67 -7.82 -23.54
N ARG A 4 3.65 -7.07 -23.17
CA ARG A 4 3.64 -5.60 -23.26
C ARG A 4 4.23 -5.15 -21.93
N GLY A 5 5.51 -4.81 -21.82
CA GLY A 5 6.16 -3.73 -22.57
C GLY A 5 6.19 -2.55 -21.60
N TRP A 6 7.26 -2.46 -20.80
CA TRP A 6 7.50 -1.43 -19.80
C TRP A 6 7.32 -0.04 -20.41
N VAL A 7 6.22 0.63 -20.10
CA VAL A 7 6.02 2.02 -20.51
C VAL A 7 6.68 2.91 -19.46
N ARG A 8 8.00 3.09 -19.58
CA ARG A 8 8.77 4.11 -18.84
C ARG A 8 8.54 5.48 -19.51
N TYR A 9 7.70 6.32 -18.94
CA TYR A 9 7.69 7.75 -19.28
C TYR A 9 8.65 8.50 -18.35
N CYS A 10 9.93 8.59 -18.77
CA CYS A 10 10.95 9.41 -18.12
C CYS A 10 10.92 10.84 -18.68
N ALA A 11 10.26 11.77 -17.99
CA ALA A 11 10.52 13.21 -18.21
C ALA A 11 11.32 13.86 -17.06
N PHE A 12 11.36 13.26 -15.85
CA PHE A 12 12.04 13.87 -14.68
C PHE A 12 12.70 12.86 -13.72
N GLY A 13 12.93 11.60 -14.15
CA GLY A 13 13.50 10.56 -13.28
C GLY A 13 12.56 10.02 -12.18
N GLY A 14 11.31 10.46 -12.16
CA GLY A 14 10.27 9.86 -11.31
C GLY A 14 9.81 8.50 -11.85
N THR A 15 9.53 7.58 -10.93
CA THR A 15 8.79 6.35 -11.20
C THR A 15 7.31 6.56 -10.84
N PHE A 16 6.44 5.78 -11.46
CA PHE A 16 5.02 5.70 -11.10
C PHE A 16 4.75 4.38 -10.37
N ASN A 17 3.58 4.26 -9.75
CA ASN A 17 3.23 3.06 -8.97
C ASN A 17 2.51 2.05 -9.85
N GLU A 18 2.70 0.75 -9.59
CA GLU A 18 1.88 -0.32 -10.15
C GLU A 18 0.71 -0.62 -9.21
N LEU A 19 -0.51 -0.83 -9.72
CA LEU A 19 -1.64 -1.22 -8.86
C LEU A 19 -1.66 -2.71 -8.60
N ALA A 20 -2.19 -3.07 -7.43
CA ALA A 20 -2.58 -4.44 -7.13
C ALA A 20 -3.61 -4.96 -8.15
N ALA A 21 -3.75 -6.29 -8.22
CA ALA A 21 -4.72 -6.92 -9.11
C ALA A 21 -6.17 -6.47 -8.80
N GLY A 22 -7.03 -6.46 -9.83
CA GLY A 22 -8.46 -6.14 -9.69
C GLY A 22 -8.87 -4.70 -9.97
N ALA A 23 -7.93 -3.80 -10.27
CA ALA A 23 -8.21 -2.43 -10.72
C ALA A 23 -8.90 -2.38 -12.09
N SER A 24 -9.71 -1.33 -12.31
CA SER A 24 -10.21 -0.95 -13.64
C SER A 24 -9.08 -0.39 -14.51
N ASP A 25 -9.31 -0.34 -15.83
CA ASP A 25 -8.34 0.25 -16.77
C ASP A 25 -8.17 1.75 -16.52
N ASP A 26 -9.25 2.48 -16.21
CA ASP A 26 -9.18 3.91 -15.86
C ASP A 26 -8.34 4.16 -14.60
N ALA A 27 -8.48 3.32 -13.57
CA ALA A 27 -7.69 3.43 -12.33
C ALA A 27 -6.20 3.13 -12.58
N ARG A 28 -5.92 2.18 -13.49
CA ARG A 28 -4.56 1.88 -13.93
C ARG A 28 -3.91 3.07 -14.62
N ASP A 29 -4.60 3.69 -15.57
CA ASP A 29 -4.09 4.85 -16.28
C ASP A 29 -3.80 6.03 -15.34
N GLU A 30 -4.62 6.26 -14.32
CA GLU A 30 -4.40 7.35 -13.36
C GLU A 30 -3.17 7.10 -12.47
N VAL A 31 -3.00 5.91 -11.91
CA VAL A 31 -1.90 5.66 -10.96
C VAL A 31 -0.58 5.35 -11.68
N GLU A 32 -0.61 4.54 -12.74
CA GLU A 32 0.60 4.13 -13.47
C GLU A 32 1.19 5.25 -14.34
N GLN A 33 0.44 6.33 -14.62
CA GLN A 33 0.91 7.43 -15.47
C GLN A 33 0.84 8.82 -14.83
N ARG A 34 0.08 9.01 -13.74
CA ARG A 34 -0.15 10.35 -13.15
C ARG A 34 0.07 10.42 -11.64
N THR A 35 0.28 9.31 -10.95
CA THR A 35 0.59 9.28 -9.51
C THR A 35 2.07 8.94 -9.27
N PRO A 36 2.92 9.93 -8.97
CA PRO A 36 4.33 9.68 -8.70
C PRO A 36 4.50 8.69 -7.55
N ASN A 37 5.49 7.80 -7.68
CA ASN A 37 5.91 6.90 -6.62
C ASN A 37 6.73 7.68 -5.57
N PHE A 38 6.83 7.12 -4.37
CA PHE A 38 7.73 7.58 -3.33
C PHE A 38 8.71 6.48 -2.95
N MET A 39 9.85 6.86 -2.36
CA MET A 39 10.88 5.87 -2.01
C MET A 39 10.39 4.98 -0.87
N THR A 40 10.34 3.68 -1.15
CA THR A 40 10.11 2.58 -0.20
C THR A 40 11.37 1.70 -0.16
N TRP A 41 11.54 0.91 0.90
CA TRP A 41 12.60 -0.10 1.00
C TRP A 41 12.23 -1.39 0.26
N GLN A 42 10.96 -1.79 0.28
CA GLN A 42 10.43 -2.90 -0.50
C GLN A 42 9.71 -2.42 -1.78
N ASP A 43 9.77 -3.24 -2.84
CA ASP A 43 8.85 -3.08 -3.97
C ASP A 43 7.42 -3.42 -3.51
N TRP A 44 6.44 -2.67 -3.99
CA TRP A 44 5.07 -2.78 -3.53
C TRP A 44 4.05 -2.47 -4.63
N PHE A 45 2.84 -2.95 -4.41
CA PHE A 45 1.70 -2.61 -5.25
C PHE A 45 0.83 -1.58 -4.55
N TRP A 46 0.42 -0.54 -5.28
CA TRP A 46 -0.52 0.45 -4.80
C TRP A 46 -1.84 -0.23 -4.42
N PRO A 47 -2.37 -0.02 -3.20
CA PRO A 47 -3.56 -0.71 -2.75
C PRO A 47 -4.79 -0.41 -3.61
N VAL A 48 -5.57 -1.47 -3.90
CA VAL A 48 -6.81 -1.40 -4.68
C VAL A 48 -7.98 -1.84 -3.82
N HIS A 49 -9.07 -1.07 -3.89
CA HIS A 49 -10.35 -1.43 -3.28
C HIS A 49 -11.50 -0.92 -4.16
N CYS A 50 -12.63 -1.62 -4.19
CA CYS A 50 -13.75 -1.27 -5.10
C CYS A 50 -13.33 -1.13 -6.57
N ARG A 51 -12.31 -1.89 -7.01
CA ARG A 51 -11.72 -1.83 -8.36
C ARG A 51 -11.05 -0.50 -8.72
N ASP A 52 -10.67 0.30 -7.74
CA ASP A 52 -10.00 1.58 -7.92
C ASP A 52 -8.80 1.71 -6.97
N GLY A 53 -7.88 2.63 -7.28
CA GLY A 53 -6.74 2.95 -6.43
C GLY A 53 -7.19 3.61 -5.14
N CYS A 54 -6.63 3.18 -4.00
CA CYS A 54 -6.90 3.84 -2.73
C CYS A 54 -6.15 5.18 -2.64
N VAL A 55 -6.72 6.16 -1.94
CA VAL A 55 -6.10 7.48 -1.72
C VAL A 55 -5.12 7.39 -0.56
N TYR A 56 -3.87 7.81 -0.79
CA TYR A 56 -2.85 7.88 0.26
C TYR A 56 -3.18 8.95 1.30
N LEU A 57 -3.08 8.58 2.59
CA LEU A 57 -3.39 9.46 3.73
C LEU A 57 -2.16 9.79 4.59
N GLY A 58 -1.00 9.20 4.30
CA GLY A 58 0.23 9.38 5.09
C GLY A 58 0.64 8.12 5.85
N SER A 59 1.69 8.26 6.65
CA SER A 59 2.21 7.20 7.54
C SER A 59 1.89 7.56 8.99
N PRO A 60 0.94 6.88 9.65
CA PRO A 60 0.58 7.19 11.03
C PRO A 60 1.73 6.88 12.00
N PRO A 61 2.01 7.73 13.01
CA PRO A 61 2.98 7.42 14.05
C PRO A 61 2.51 6.28 14.96
N ARG A 62 3.42 5.76 15.78
CA ARG A 62 3.17 4.57 16.59
C ARG A 62 1.85 4.63 17.36
N GLY A 63 1.05 3.58 17.20
CA GLY A 63 -0.24 3.40 17.89
C GLY A 63 -1.42 4.15 17.26
N GLU A 64 -1.21 5.13 16.37
CA GLU A 64 -2.31 5.83 15.67
C GLU A 64 -3.08 4.88 14.73
N LEU A 65 -2.42 3.85 14.21
CA LEU A 65 -3.06 2.85 13.36
C LEU A 65 -4.18 2.07 14.09
N ARG A 66 -4.23 2.08 15.43
CA ARG A 66 -5.36 1.54 16.22
C ARG A 66 -6.70 2.20 15.89
N LYS A 67 -6.70 3.41 15.34
CA LYS A 67 -7.91 4.13 14.92
C LYS A 67 -8.53 3.56 13.63
N TYR A 68 -7.80 2.71 12.91
CA TYR A 68 -8.17 2.20 11.60
C TYR A 68 -8.18 0.66 11.61
N PRO A 69 -9.25 0.03 12.14
CA PRO A 69 -9.32 -1.42 12.27
C PRO A 69 -9.21 -2.16 10.92
N ASP A 70 -9.84 -1.63 9.87
CA ASP A 70 -9.77 -2.20 8.52
C ASP A 70 -8.33 -2.23 7.97
N ALA A 71 -7.57 -1.16 8.25
CA ALA A 71 -6.18 -1.03 7.82
C ALA A 71 -5.28 -2.01 8.58
N ARG A 72 -5.50 -2.19 9.88
CA ARG A 72 -4.78 -3.21 10.68
C ARG A 72 -5.07 -4.61 10.16
N GLU A 73 -6.33 -4.89 9.86
CA GLU A 73 -6.73 -6.21 9.36
C GLU A 73 -6.14 -6.48 7.97
N SER A 74 -5.96 -5.46 7.13
CA SER A 74 -5.29 -5.60 5.83
C SER A 74 -3.85 -6.13 5.98
N ILE A 75 -3.06 -5.53 6.88
CA ILE A 75 -1.69 -5.98 7.19
C ILE A 75 -1.72 -7.36 7.87
N ALA A 76 -2.66 -7.58 8.79
CA ALA A 76 -2.80 -8.85 9.49
C ALA A 76 -3.08 -10.00 8.52
N GLN A 77 -3.96 -9.80 7.53
CA GLN A 77 -4.24 -10.80 6.49
C GLN A 77 -3.02 -11.14 5.65
N GLU A 78 -2.25 -10.13 5.26
CA GLU A 78 -0.99 -10.34 4.53
C GLU A 78 0.00 -11.16 5.35
N LEU A 79 0.28 -10.76 6.60
CA LEU A 79 1.20 -11.46 7.49
C LEU A 79 0.74 -12.90 7.80
N ARG A 80 -0.57 -13.12 7.99
CA ARG A 80 -1.15 -14.47 8.13
C ARG A 80 -0.90 -15.31 6.87
N SER A 81 -1.05 -14.72 5.69
CA SER A 81 -0.87 -15.44 4.42
C SER A 81 0.57 -15.93 4.21
N ILE A 82 1.55 -15.26 4.81
CA ILE A 82 2.96 -15.65 4.82
C ILE A 82 3.38 -16.42 6.08
N GLY A 83 2.43 -16.82 6.93
CA GLY A 83 2.63 -17.79 8.02
C GLY A 83 3.05 -17.21 9.37
N TRP A 84 2.90 -15.91 9.62
CA TRP A 84 3.19 -15.31 10.92
C TRP A 84 2.17 -15.74 11.98
N ALA A 85 2.61 -15.85 13.23
CA ALA A 85 1.72 -16.14 14.35
C ALA A 85 0.96 -14.87 14.79
N GLU A 86 -0.29 -15.01 15.28
CA GLU A 86 -1.13 -13.87 15.66
C GLU A 86 -0.48 -12.91 16.67
N GLN A 87 0.34 -13.43 17.58
CA GLN A 87 1.07 -12.62 18.55
C GLN A 87 2.11 -11.74 17.87
N ASP A 88 2.94 -12.30 16.99
CA ASP A 88 3.95 -11.57 16.22
C ASP A 88 3.30 -10.53 15.29
N ILE A 89 2.14 -10.86 14.72
CA ILE A 89 1.35 -9.93 13.88
C ILE A 89 0.91 -8.70 14.67
N SER A 90 0.33 -8.91 15.86
CA SER A 90 -0.13 -7.80 16.68
C SER A 90 1.02 -6.90 17.11
N ASP A 91 2.15 -7.50 17.52
CA ASP A 91 3.33 -6.77 17.97
C ASP A 91 3.96 -5.97 16.82
N MET A 92 4.02 -6.56 15.62
CA MET A 92 4.50 -5.89 14.41
C MET A 92 3.63 -4.68 14.04
N ILE A 93 2.31 -4.86 13.95
CA ILE A 93 1.36 -3.79 13.61
C ILE A 93 1.41 -2.66 14.66
N ASP A 94 1.53 -3.00 15.94
CA ASP A 94 1.63 -2.01 17.01
C ASP A 94 3.02 -1.34 17.07
N GLY A 95 4.01 -1.93 16.40
CA GLY A 95 5.38 -1.46 16.26
C GLY A 95 5.59 -0.41 15.17
N LEU A 96 4.69 -0.32 14.19
CA LEU A 96 4.83 0.55 13.02
C LEU A 96 4.99 2.02 13.42
N ASP A 97 6.04 2.65 12.92
CA ASP A 97 6.33 4.06 13.12
C ASP A 97 7.13 4.63 11.93
N PRO A 98 6.79 5.83 11.41
CA PRO A 98 7.52 6.44 10.29
C PRO A 98 9.01 6.70 10.55
N SER A 99 9.42 6.74 11.83
CA SER A 99 10.81 6.90 12.26
C SER A 99 11.44 5.61 12.79
N GLY A 100 10.72 4.49 12.72
CA GLY A 100 11.16 3.18 13.19
C GLY A 100 11.78 2.30 12.09
N HIS A 101 11.98 1.02 12.45
CA HIS A 101 12.46 -0.01 11.52
C HIS A 101 11.36 -0.60 10.64
N ALA A 102 10.10 -0.24 10.91
CA ALA A 102 8.96 -0.65 10.12
C ALA A 102 7.93 0.47 10.05
N VAL A 103 7.42 0.74 8.85
CA VAL A 103 6.51 1.84 8.54
C VAL A 103 5.20 1.28 8.01
N GLY A 104 4.08 1.82 8.48
CA GLY A 104 2.76 1.58 7.90
C GLY A 104 2.33 2.76 7.03
N TYR A 105 1.92 2.48 5.80
CA TYR A 105 1.34 3.48 4.88
C TYR A 105 -0.18 3.33 4.86
N LEU A 106 -0.89 4.39 5.22
CA LEU A 106 -2.35 4.39 5.33
C LEU A 106 -2.99 4.91 4.04
N PHE A 107 -4.02 4.20 3.61
CA PHE A 107 -4.83 4.53 2.45
C PHE A 107 -6.31 4.46 2.78
N ARG A 108 -7.13 5.09 1.94
CA ARG A 108 -8.59 5.03 2.03
C ARG A 108 -9.22 4.86 0.65
N CYS A 109 -10.12 3.89 0.53
CA CYS A 109 -10.95 3.72 -0.66
C CYS A 109 -11.78 4.99 -0.91
N PHE A 110 -11.69 5.54 -2.13
CA PHE A 110 -12.47 6.71 -2.52
C PHE A 110 -13.98 6.43 -2.52
N HIS A 111 -14.39 5.21 -2.87
CA HIS A 111 -15.80 4.84 -3.07
C HIS A 111 -16.55 4.54 -1.77
N CYS A 112 -15.94 3.78 -0.85
CA CYS A 112 -16.62 3.29 0.35
C CYS A 112 -16.00 3.78 1.67
N GLY A 113 -14.86 4.46 1.63
CA GLY A 113 -14.19 4.98 2.82
C GLY A 113 -13.46 3.93 3.67
N THR A 114 -13.44 2.65 3.27
CA THR A 114 -12.65 1.59 3.92
C THR A 114 -11.17 1.96 3.93
N HIS A 115 -10.52 1.76 5.07
CA HIS A 115 -9.10 2.01 5.20
C HIS A 115 -8.30 0.75 4.86
N VAL A 116 -7.21 0.93 4.13
CA VAL A 116 -6.26 -0.15 3.79
C VAL A 116 -4.89 0.33 4.22
N ALA A 117 -4.07 -0.55 4.77
CA ALA A 117 -2.66 -0.24 4.97
C ALA A 117 -1.78 -1.35 4.39
N VAL A 118 -0.60 -0.90 3.99
CA VAL A 118 0.53 -1.74 3.59
C VAL A 118 1.72 -1.32 4.44
N TRP A 119 2.67 -2.20 4.60
CA TRP A 119 3.79 -2.03 5.52
C TRP A 119 5.11 -2.27 4.80
N ASP A 120 6.17 -1.67 5.34
CA ASP A 120 7.53 -1.77 4.83
C ASP A 120 8.50 -1.82 6.02
N ALA A 121 9.57 -2.59 5.92
CA ALA A 121 10.54 -2.79 7.00
C ALA A 121 11.95 -3.06 6.46
N ASP A 122 12.96 -2.63 7.21
CA ASP A 122 14.40 -2.82 6.93
C ASP A 122 14.85 -4.27 7.22
#